data_AF-A0A397RND4-F1
#
_entry.id   AF-A0A397RND4-F1
#
_cell.length_a   1.000
_cell.length_b   1.000
_cell.length_c   1.000
_cell.angle_alpha   90.00
_cell.angle_beta   90.00
_cell.angle_gamma   90.00
#
_symmetry.space_group_name_H-M   'P 1'
#
loop_
_entity.id
_entity.type
_entity.pdbx_description
1 polymer ?
#
loop_
_entity_poly.entity_id
_entity_poly.type
_entity_poly.pdbx_seq_one_letter_code
_entity_poly.pdbx_strand_id
1 'polypeptide(L)'
;MIKHTLKCYLLSLKWAWIPLLIMACCLVPAIIYFIIVSQGAMEEMNSSLSEEIGQLSYTIEDMINHIFDSAKSLPWSTPFQAIKRILFEGWLSEVIEEFIAETEGSVYAQAMSGNIKDTANAIVGGMSVFPIAIVVGLLASYLFTASFLRKKNCPRSIWRTILNVLIDLFFTTVLLAGVVSLLGLWAASVFISSIVIAILYGFISITEAYISHRDKDMKFKDIVNPKTIASLLISYFILLIFAIAIIALFFLIPYKIISVCLSLPVIVLTFINYNLAAESYVASKRKEPYKKMPRKKKEKKKISSVEEDEKKESA
;
A
#
# COMPACT_ATOMS: atom_id res chain seq x y z
N MET A 1 2.95 -8.36 27.50
CA MET A 1 2.69 -8.16 26.06
C MET A 1 2.91 -6.70 25.68
N ILE A 2 2.14 -5.75 26.23
CA ILE A 2 2.21 -4.30 25.95
C ILE A 2 3.64 -3.74 25.91
N LYS A 3 4.44 -3.88 26.98
CA LYS A 3 5.83 -3.37 27.04
C LYS A 3 6.73 -3.93 25.94
N HIS A 4 6.57 -5.21 25.62
CA HIS A 4 7.33 -5.86 24.55
C HIS A 4 6.88 -5.34 23.18
N THR A 5 5.58 -5.25 22.94
CA THR A 5 4.99 -4.69 21.72
C THR A 5 5.48 -3.27 21.45
N LEU A 6 5.46 -2.39 22.46
CA LEU A 6 5.92 -1.01 22.32
C LEU A 6 7.43 -0.95 22.03
N LYS A 7 8.24 -1.75 22.72
CA LYS A 7 9.69 -1.82 22.47
C LYS A 7 9.97 -2.30 21.04
N CYS A 8 9.27 -3.33 20.57
CA CYS A 8 9.39 -3.82 19.19
C CYS A 8 8.98 -2.75 18.18
N TYR A 9 7.90 -2.03 18.44
CA TYR A 9 7.43 -0.95 17.57
C TYR A 9 8.46 0.17 17.46
N LEU A 10 8.99 0.66 18.57
CA LEU A 10 10.03 1.71 18.57
C LEU A 10 11.30 1.26 17.84
N LEU A 11 11.71 0.00 18.01
CA LEU A 11 12.83 -0.58 17.26
C LEU A 11 12.51 -0.74 15.77
N SER A 12 11.24 -0.95 15.43
CA SER A 12 10.78 -1.10 14.04
C SER A 12 10.68 0.24 13.29
N LEU A 13 10.54 1.37 14.00
CA LEU A 13 10.56 2.71 13.38
C LEU A 13 11.89 3.01 12.68
N LYS A 14 13.00 2.45 13.20
CA LYS A 14 14.27 2.46 12.47
C LYS A 14 14.16 1.83 11.08
N TRP A 15 13.13 1.06 10.76
CA TRP A 15 12.96 0.44 9.44
C TRP A 15 11.82 1.07 8.65
N ALA A 16 11.29 2.22 9.07
CA ALA A 16 10.22 2.94 8.38
C ALA A 16 10.56 3.38 6.96
N TRP A 17 11.86 3.52 6.65
CA TRP A 17 12.30 3.80 5.28
C TRP A 17 12.10 2.62 4.31
N ILE A 18 12.04 1.37 4.79
CA ILE A 18 11.83 0.20 3.91
C ILE A 18 10.48 0.28 3.20
N PRO A 19 9.33 0.39 3.91
CA PRO A 19 8.05 0.48 3.23
C PRO A 19 7.95 1.74 2.38
N LEU A 20 8.54 2.87 2.82
CA LEU A 20 8.61 4.09 2.02
C LEU A 20 9.32 3.88 0.68
N LEU A 21 10.51 3.27 0.69
CA LEU A 21 11.28 2.99 -0.53
C LEU A 21 10.53 2.07 -1.48
N ILE A 22 9.90 1.00 -0.96
CA ILE A 22 9.15 0.06 -1.79
C ILE A 22 7.93 0.73 -2.43
N MET A 23 7.20 1.56 -1.67
CA MET A 23 6.11 2.34 -2.24
C MET A 23 6.61 3.33 -3.30
N ALA A 24 7.74 3.99 -3.06
CA ALA A 24 8.35 4.88 -4.06
C ALA A 24 8.75 4.13 -5.34
N CYS A 25 9.29 2.91 -5.22
CA CYS A 25 9.62 2.06 -6.37
C CYS A 25 8.39 1.67 -7.21
N CYS A 26 7.18 1.67 -6.65
CA CYS A 26 5.94 1.44 -7.40
C CYS A 26 5.33 2.74 -7.93
N LEU A 27 5.36 3.82 -7.13
CA LEU A 27 4.72 5.09 -7.47
C LEU A 27 5.51 5.91 -8.49
N VAL A 28 6.83 5.97 -8.39
CA VAL A 28 7.66 6.78 -9.30
C VAL A 28 7.52 6.29 -10.75
N PRO A 29 7.61 4.99 -11.07
CA PRO A 29 7.35 4.52 -12.43
C PRO A 29 5.93 4.81 -12.92
N ALA A 30 4.92 4.75 -12.04
CA ALA A 30 3.54 5.09 -12.41
C ALA A 30 3.40 6.58 -12.76
N ILE A 31 4.06 7.47 -12.02
CA ILE A 31 4.12 8.90 -12.33
C ILE A 31 4.79 9.13 -13.68
N ILE A 32 5.95 8.50 -13.91
CA ILE A 32 6.68 8.63 -15.17
C ILE A 32 5.83 8.14 -16.34
N TYR A 33 5.20 6.98 -16.19
CA TYR A 33 4.29 6.43 -17.21
C TYR A 33 3.15 7.39 -17.53
N PHE A 34 2.50 7.96 -16.51
CA PHE A 34 1.44 8.94 -16.71
C PHE A 34 1.91 10.19 -17.44
N ILE A 35 3.08 10.74 -17.09
CA ILE A 35 3.64 11.91 -17.77
C ILE A 35 3.88 11.60 -19.25
N ILE A 36 4.50 10.46 -19.55
CA ILE A 36 4.80 10.06 -20.93
C ILE A 36 3.53 9.86 -21.75
N VAL A 37 2.54 9.13 -21.21
CA VAL A 37 1.26 8.90 -21.91
C VAL A 37 0.51 10.20 -22.13
N SER A 38 0.48 11.08 -21.13
CA SER A 38 -0.23 12.37 -21.24
C SER A 38 0.43 13.30 -22.25
N GLN A 39 1.77 13.40 -22.24
CA GLN A 39 2.51 14.20 -23.22
C GLN A 39 2.30 13.68 -24.64
N GLY A 40 2.45 12.37 -24.86
CA GLY A 40 2.25 11.77 -26.19
C GLY A 40 0.83 11.98 -26.71
N ALA A 41 -0.19 11.79 -25.86
CA ALA A 41 -1.59 11.98 -26.25
C ALA A 41 -1.94 13.45 -26.57
N MET A 42 -1.34 14.40 -25.85
CA MET A 42 -1.52 15.82 -26.13
C MET A 42 -0.77 16.25 -27.40
N GLU A 43 0.44 15.75 -27.63
CA GLU A 43 1.21 16.04 -28.85
C GLU A 43 0.51 15.51 -30.10
N GLU A 44 -0.04 14.30 -30.05
CA GLU A 44 -0.81 13.70 -31.16
C GLU A 44 -2.07 14.51 -31.50
N MET A 45 -2.80 14.95 -30.47
CA MET A 45 -3.95 15.85 -30.65
C MET A 45 -3.53 17.19 -31.25
N ASN A 46 -2.47 17.79 -30.73
CA ASN A 46 -1.98 19.09 -31.17
C ASN A 46 -1.48 19.06 -32.62
N SER A 47 -0.82 17.96 -33.02
CA SER A 47 -0.41 17.72 -34.42
C SER A 47 -1.64 17.64 -35.32
N SER A 48 -2.63 16.85 -34.93
CA SER A 48 -3.87 16.68 -35.69
C SER A 48 -4.64 18.00 -35.85
N LEU A 49 -4.67 18.83 -34.79
CA LEU A 49 -5.33 20.14 -34.84
C LEU A 49 -4.54 21.16 -35.67
N SER A 50 -3.21 21.13 -35.61
CA SER A 50 -2.35 21.99 -36.45
C SER A 50 -2.46 21.63 -37.93
N GLU A 51 -2.69 20.36 -38.27
CA GLU A 51 -2.98 19.96 -39.66
C GLU A 51 -4.31 20.54 -40.18
N GLU A 52 -5.33 20.68 -39.32
CA GLU A 52 -6.63 21.26 -39.70
C GLU A 52 -6.65 22.80 -39.72
N ILE A 53 -6.00 23.45 -38.74
CA ILE A 53 -6.10 24.90 -38.50
C ILE A 53 -4.87 25.66 -39.02
N GLY A 54 -3.75 24.98 -39.19
CA GLY A 54 -2.45 25.59 -39.50
C GLY A 54 -1.75 26.05 -38.21
N GLN A 55 -1.88 27.32 -37.85
CA GLN A 55 -1.26 27.89 -36.64
C GLN A 55 -2.25 27.93 -35.48
N LEU A 56 -1.91 27.23 -34.41
CA LEU A 56 -2.67 27.25 -33.16
C LEU A 56 -2.39 28.53 -32.37
N SER A 57 -3.43 29.07 -31.76
CA SER A 57 -3.39 30.26 -30.89
C SER A 57 -2.93 29.96 -29.46
N TYR A 58 -2.93 28.68 -29.07
CA TYR A 58 -2.65 28.22 -27.70
C TYR A 58 -1.44 27.28 -27.63
N THR A 59 -0.89 27.11 -26.42
CA THR A 59 0.15 26.12 -26.12
C THR A 59 -0.37 24.96 -25.29
N ILE A 60 0.32 23.81 -25.32
CA ILE A 60 -0.02 22.65 -24.47
C ILE A 60 -0.05 23.02 -22.98
N GLU A 61 0.82 23.96 -22.55
CA GLU A 61 0.85 24.44 -21.17
C GLU A 61 -0.45 25.17 -20.79
N ASP A 62 -1.01 25.97 -21.68
CA ASP A 62 -2.27 26.68 -21.45
C ASP A 62 -3.43 25.69 -21.25
N MET A 63 -3.49 24.65 -22.08
CA MET A 63 -4.48 23.59 -21.96
C MET A 63 -4.32 22.81 -20.65
N ILE A 64 -3.09 22.48 -20.25
CA ILE A 64 -2.81 21.82 -18.97
C ILE A 64 -3.28 22.69 -17.80
N ASN A 65 -2.99 24.00 -17.84
CA ASN A 65 -3.42 24.94 -16.81
C ASN A 65 -4.95 25.02 -16.73
N HIS A 66 -5.64 25.08 -17.87
CA HIS A 66 -7.10 25.04 -17.93
C HIS A 66 -7.67 23.75 -17.31
N ILE A 67 -7.11 22.58 -17.65
CA ILE A 67 -7.52 21.30 -17.05
C ILE A 67 -7.31 21.32 -15.52
N PHE A 68 -6.18 21.83 -15.04
CA PHE A 68 -5.90 21.91 -13.60
C PHE A 68 -6.85 22.85 -12.87
N ASP A 69 -7.18 24.00 -13.45
CA ASP A 69 -8.10 24.96 -12.83
C ASP A 69 -9.53 24.43 -12.83
N SER A 70 -9.96 23.79 -13.92
CA SER A 70 -11.22 23.06 -13.97
C SER A 70 -11.27 21.93 -12.95
N ALA A 71 -10.17 21.20 -12.73
CA ALA A 71 -10.10 20.17 -11.68
C ALA A 71 -10.19 20.75 -10.26
N LYS A 72 -9.59 21.91 -10.00
CA LYS A 72 -9.70 22.60 -8.68
C LYS A 72 -11.13 23.05 -8.38
N SER A 73 -11.91 23.38 -9.41
CA SER A 73 -13.29 23.82 -9.28
C SER A 73 -14.28 22.71 -8.89
N LEU A 74 -13.88 21.44 -8.99
CA LEU A 74 -14.74 20.30 -8.65
C LEU A 74 -15.12 20.29 -7.15
N PRO A 75 -16.28 19.72 -6.78
CA PRO A 75 -16.73 19.64 -5.39
C PRO A 75 -15.91 18.62 -4.59
N TRP A 76 -14.75 19.05 -4.10
CA TRP A 76 -13.83 18.25 -3.29
C TRP A 76 -14.35 17.93 -1.87
N SER A 77 -15.51 18.48 -1.48
CA SER A 77 -16.24 18.08 -0.28
C SER A 77 -16.70 16.62 -0.34
N THR A 78 -16.93 16.09 -1.55
CA THR A 78 -17.25 14.68 -1.83
C THR A 78 -16.18 14.08 -2.75
N PRO A 79 -14.99 13.72 -2.20
CA PRO A 79 -13.83 13.38 -3.03
C PRO A 79 -14.05 12.16 -3.92
N PHE A 80 -14.82 11.17 -3.47
CA PHE A 80 -15.13 10.00 -4.29
C PHE A 80 -15.96 10.34 -5.53
N GLN A 81 -16.91 11.27 -5.41
CA GLN A 81 -17.71 11.72 -6.56
C GLN A 81 -16.86 12.55 -7.53
N ALA A 82 -16.00 13.42 -7.02
CA ALA A 82 -15.07 14.19 -7.85
C ALA A 82 -14.11 13.26 -8.64
N ILE A 83 -13.52 12.27 -7.97
CA ILE A 83 -12.65 11.27 -8.63
C ILE A 83 -13.42 10.46 -9.68
N LYS A 84 -14.64 10.02 -9.36
CA LYS A 84 -15.49 9.27 -10.29
C LYS A 84 -15.78 10.09 -11.55
N ARG A 85 -16.10 11.38 -11.38
CA ARG A 85 -16.37 12.29 -12.49
C ARG A 85 -15.17 12.41 -13.43
N ILE A 86 -13.98 12.65 -12.86
CA ILE A 86 -12.74 12.78 -13.64
C ILE A 86 -12.41 11.48 -14.40
N LEU A 87 -12.56 10.31 -13.75
CA LEU A 87 -12.10 9.04 -14.32
C LEU A 87 -13.11 8.36 -15.26
N PHE A 88 -14.42 8.62 -15.12
CA PHE A 88 -15.44 7.77 -15.76
C PHE A 88 -16.56 8.53 -16.46
N GLU A 89 -16.73 9.83 -16.21
CA GLU A 89 -17.90 10.57 -16.71
C GLU A 89 -17.57 11.45 -17.93
N GLY A 90 -16.50 11.13 -18.68
CA GLY A 90 -16.12 11.90 -19.87
C GLY A 90 -15.68 13.34 -19.58
N TRP A 91 -15.53 13.70 -18.29
CA TRP A 91 -15.23 15.06 -17.85
C TRP A 91 -14.01 15.65 -18.54
N LEU A 92 -12.94 14.86 -18.71
CA LEU A 92 -11.72 15.36 -19.34
C LEU A 92 -11.92 15.70 -20.82
N SER A 93 -12.71 14.91 -21.56
CA SER A 93 -13.04 15.24 -22.95
C SER A 93 -13.89 16.51 -23.03
N GLU A 94 -14.86 16.70 -22.13
CA GLU A 94 -15.69 17.91 -22.09
C GLU A 94 -14.84 19.16 -21.85
N VAL A 95 -13.89 19.10 -20.90
CA VAL A 95 -13.02 20.23 -20.57
C VAL A 95 -12.05 20.56 -21.72
N ILE A 96 -11.52 19.56 -22.42
CA ILE A 96 -10.66 19.79 -23.58
C ILE A 96 -11.48 20.37 -24.75
N GLU A 97 -12.70 19.88 -24.96
CA GLU A 97 -13.60 20.39 -26.00
C GLU A 97 -14.01 21.85 -25.75
N GLU A 98 -14.33 22.20 -24.50
CA GLU A 98 -14.61 23.57 -24.07
C GLU A 98 -13.41 24.49 -24.32
N PHE A 99 -12.20 24.06 -23.94
CA PHE A 99 -10.98 24.83 -24.16
C PHE A 99 -10.71 25.10 -25.65
N ILE A 100 -10.86 24.09 -26.51
CA ILE A 100 -10.68 24.25 -27.97
C ILE A 100 -11.77 25.14 -28.57
N ALA A 101 -13.02 25.01 -28.08
CA ALA A 101 -14.13 25.84 -28.54
C ALA A 101 -13.93 27.33 -28.19
N GLU A 102 -13.33 27.64 -27.04
CA GLU A 102 -13.03 29.00 -26.60
C GLU A 102 -11.83 29.61 -27.33
N THR A 103 -10.82 28.81 -27.68
CA THR A 103 -9.56 29.29 -28.27
C THR A 103 -9.59 29.33 -29.79
N GLU A 104 -10.03 28.25 -30.44
CA GLU A 104 -10.00 28.08 -31.90
C GLU A 104 -11.39 28.13 -32.55
N GLY A 105 -12.45 27.89 -31.76
CA GLY A 105 -13.84 27.97 -32.19
C GLY A 105 -14.57 26.62 -32.21
N SER A 106 -15.89 26.66 -31.99
CA SER A 106 -16.72 25.47 -31.79
C SER A 106 -16.78 24.50 -32.97
N VAL A 107 -16.52 24.97 -34.19
CA VAL A 107 -16.52 24.12 -35.40
C VAL A 107 -15.36 23.13 -35.37
N TYR A 108 -14.18 23.57 -34.93
CA TYR A 108 -12.99 22.73 -34.82
C TYR A 108 -13.08 21.77 -33.64
N ALA A 109 -13.61 22.22 -32.50
CA ALA A 109 -13.88 21.36 -31.35
C ALA A 109 -14.80 20.17 -31.73
N GLN A 110 -15.85 20.43 -32.53
CA GLN A 110 -16.78 19.40 -32.97
C GLN A 110 -16.16 18.44 -34.00
N ALA A 111 -15.39 18.97 -34.96
CA ALA A 111 -14.66 18.16 -35.95
C ALA A 111 -13.66 17.21 -35.28
N MET A 112 -13.00 17.69 -34.21
CA MET A 112 -11.97 16.96 -33.47
C MET A 112 -12.50 16.14 -32.30
N SER A 113 -13.82 16.06 -32.08
CA SER A 113 -14.37 15.39 -30.88
C SER A 113 -13.96 13.92 -30.75
N GLY A 114 -13.66 13.23 -31.85
CA GLY A 114 -13.08 11.88 -31.84
C GLY A 114 -11.68 11.87 -31.24
N ASN A 115 -10.79 12.69 -31.79
CA ASN A 115 -9.41 12.83 -31.32
C ASN A 115 -9.35 13.33 -29.86
N ILE A 116 -10.21 14.28 -29.49
CA ILE A 116 -10.34 14.79 -28.11
C ILE A 116 -10.71 13.65 -27.16
N LYS A 117 -11.67 12.79 -27.54
CA LYS A 117 -12.06 11.63 -26.73
C LYS A 117 -10.94 10.61 -26.60
N ASP A 118 -10.22 10.32 -27.67
CA ASP A 118 -9.11 9.38 -27.64
C ASP A 118 -7.96 9.89 -26.75
N THR A 119 -7.62 11.18 -26.86
CA THR A 119 -6.66 11.84 -25.98
C THR A 119 -7.10 11.82 -24.52
N ALA A 120 -8.36 12.17 -24.24
CA ALA A 120 -8.91 12.12 -22.89
C ALA A 120 -8.87 10.69 -22.31
N ASN A 121 -9.23 9.69 -23.11
CA ASN A 121 -9.20 8.28 -22.70
C ASN A 121 -7.77 7.78 -22.44
N ALA A 122 -6.79 8.21 -23.23
CA ALA A 122 -5.38 7.88 -23.01
C ALA A 122 -4.87 8.47 -21.68
N ILE A 123 -5.18 9.73 -21.40
CA ILE A 123 -4.79 10.41 -20.14
C ILE A 123 -5.48 9.75 -18.94
N VAL A 124 -6.79 9.50 -19.03
CA VAL A 124 -7.56 8.78 -17.99
C VAL A 124 -7.00 7.37 -17.77
N GLY A 125 -6.68 6.66 -18.86
CA GLY A 125 -6.04 5.35 -18.82
C GLY A 125 -4.70 5.39 -18.09
N GLY A 126 -3.85 6.38 -18.41
CA GLY A 126 -2.60 6.62 -17.68
C GLY A 126 -2.82 6.91 -16.20
N MET A 127 -3.81 7.74 -15.86
CA MET A 127 -4.14 8.07 -14.48
C MET A 127 -4.66 6.86 -13.69
N SER A 128 -5.37 5.93 -14.34
CA SER A 128 -5.91 4.72 -13.71
C SER A 128 -4.83 3.76 -13.17
N VAL A 129 -3.59 3.87 -13.67
CA VAL A 129 -2.44 3.08 -13.19
C VAL A 129 -2.03 3.47 -11.77
N PHE A 130 -2.27 4.71 -11.34
CA PHE A 130 -1.89 5.19 -10.02
C PHE A 130 -2.55 4.44 -8.87
N PRO A 131 -3.89 4.31 -8.79
CA PRO A 131 -4.54 3.49 -7.77
C PRO A 131 -3.99 2.07 -7.69
N ILE A 132 -3.73 1.45 -8.85
CA ILE A 132 -3.18 0.09 -8.93
C ILE A 132 -1.77 0.06 -8.34
N ALA A 133 -0.92 1.02 -8.72
CA ALA A 133 0.44 1.14 -8.21
C ALA A 133 0.47 1.41 -6.69
N ILE A 134 -0.48 2.19 -6.16
CA ILE A 134 -0.64 2.40 -4.71
C ILE A 134 -0.95 1.08 -4.02
N VAL A 135 -1.96 0.33 -4.50
CA VAL A 135 -2.37 -0.94 -3.89
C VAL A 135 -1.24 -1.96 -3.92
N VAL A 136 -0.60 -2.11 -5.08
CA VAL A 136 0.55 -3.02 -5.26
C VAL A 136 1.72 -2.59 -4.38
N GLY A 137 2.03 -1.29 -4.33
CA GLY A 137 3.10 -0.73 -3.50
C GLY A 137 2.84 -0.94 -2.01
N LEU A 138 1.62 -0.74 -1.54
CA LEU A 138 1.22 -1.02 -0.16
C LEU A 138 1.36 -2.51 0.17
N LEU A 139 0.85 -3.39 -0.68
CA LEU A 139 0.94 -4.85 -0.48
C LEU A 139 2.41 -5.32 -0.47
N ALA A 140 3.20 -4.88 -1.44
CA ALA A 140 4.63 -5.20 -1.52
C ALA A 140 5.38 -4.66 -0.29
N SER A 141 5.12 -3.40 0.10
CA SER A 141 5.75 -2.78 1.26
C SER A 141 5.45 -3.54 2.55
N TYR A 142 4.20 -3.98 2.74
CA TYR A 142 3.79 -4.81 3.86
C TYR A 142 4.52 -6.15 3.86
N LEU A 143 4.47 -6.88 2.75
CA LEU A 143 5.08 -8.22 2.65
C LEU A 143 6.59 -8.22 2.88
N PHE A 144 7.31 -7.29 2.25
CA PHE A 144 8.76 -7.16 2.39
C PHE A 144 9.14 -6.72 3.80
N THR A 145 8.50 -5.68 4.33
CA THR A 145 8.81 -5.15 5.67
C THR A 145 8.45 -6.17 6.75
N ALA A 146 7.30 -6.84 6.64
CA ALA A 146 6.90 -7.91 7.55
C ALA A 146 7.88 -9.08 7.49
N SER A 147 8.31 -9.49 6.30
CA SER A 147 9.30 -10.56 6.13
C SER A 147 10.64 -10.19 6.75
N PHE A 148 11.08 -8.94 6.61
CA PHE A 148 12.33 -8.46 7.19
C PHE A 148 12.26 -8.42 8.73
N LEU A 149 11.19 -7.86 9.29
CA LEU A 149 10.99 -7.79 10.75
C LEU A 149 10.80 -9.19 11.36
N ARG A 150 10.07 -10.09 10.70
CA ARG A 150 9.89 -11.47 11.15
C ARG A 150 11.18 -12.28 11.11
N LYS A 151 12.04 -12.13 10.08
CA LYS A 151 13.36 -12.79 10.06
C LYS A 151 14.20 -12.49 11.31
N LYS A 152 14.03 -11.29 11.89
CA LYS A 152 14.74 -10.87 13.10
C LYS A 152 14.08 -11.36 14.39
N ASN A 153 12.76 -11.37 14.46
CA ASN A 153 12.01 -11.61 15.71
C ASN A 153 11.37 -13.01 15.80
N CYS A 154 10.87 -13.57 14.70
CA CYS A 154 10.18 -14.87 14.61
C CYS A 154 10.35 -15.47 13.19
N PRO A 155 11.44 -16.21 12.91
CA PRO A 155 11.73 -16.67 11.56
C PRO A 155 10.68 -17.65 11.04
N ARG A 156 10.18 -17.43 9.82
CA ARG A 156 9.26 -18.33 9.09
C ARG A 156 9.69 -18.46 7.63
N SER A 157 9.18 -19.47 6.92
CA SER A 157 9.34 -19.56 5.47
C SER A 157 8.48 -18.50 4.76
N ILE A 158 8.95 -18.00 3.62
CA ILE A 158 8.23 -16.99 2.81
C ILE A 158 6.83 -17.47 2.44
N TRP A 159 6.69 -18.75 2.06
CA TRP A 159 5.39 -19.34 1.73
C TRP A 159 4.38 -19.29 2.88
N ARG A 160 4.82 -19.52 4.13
CA ARG A 160 3.94 -19.38 5.31
C ARG A 160 3.57 -17.92 5.56
N THR A 161 4.48 -16.99 5.29
CA THR A 161 4.16 -15.57 5.34
C THR A 161 3.07 -15.21 4.34
N ILE A 162 3.21 -15.63 3.08
CA ILE A 162 2.21 -15.36 2.02
C ILE A 162 0.85 -15.97 2.40
N LEU A 163 0.83 -17.24 2.83
CA LEU A 163 -0.41 -17.91 3.24
C LEU A 163 -1.12 -17.15 4.36
N ASN A 164 -0.39 -16.72 5.39
CA ASN A 164 -0.98 -15.94 6.47
C ASN A 164 -1.50 -14.59 5.99
N VAL A 165 -0.81 -13.90 5.08
CA VAL A 165 -1.33 -12.65 4.52
C VAL A 165 -2.62 -12.89 3.73
N LEU A 166 -2.73 -13.99 2.98
CA LEU A 166 -3.96 -14.33 2.27
C LEU A 166 -5.11 -14.64 3.23
N ILE A 167 -4.83 -15.37 4.32
CA ILE A 167 -5.83 -15.68 5.35
C ILE A 167 -6.28 -14.39 6.06
N ASP A 168 -5.32 -13.52 6.43
CA ASP A 168 -5.57 -12.23 7.07
C ASP A 168 -6.40 -11.31 6.15
N LEU A 169 -6.07 -11.24 4.86
CA LEU A 169 -6.85 -10.52 3.84
C LEU A 169 -8.26 -11.06 3.70
N PHE A 170 -8.42 -12.39 3.65
CA PHE A 170 -9.72 -13.03 3.55
C PHE A 170 -10.61 -12.67 4.74
N PHE A 171 -10.10 -12.86 5.96
CA PHE A 171 -10.84 -12.52 7.18
C PHE A 171 -11.12 -11.03 7.29
N THR A 172 -10.15 -10.17 6.99
CA THR A 172 -10.34 -8.71 7.01
C THR A 172 -11.41 -8.29 6.01
N THR A 173 -11.43 -8.88 4.81
CA THR A 173 -12.44 -8.59 3.77
C THR A 173 -13.83 -9.03 4.21
N VAL A 174 -13.97 -10.24 4.78
CA VAL A 174 -15.25 -10.74 5.29
C VAL A 174 -15.78 -9.86 6.43
N LEU A 175 -14.90 -9.46 7.37
CA LEU A 175 -15.27 -8.57 8.48
C LEU A 175 -15.70 -7.20 7.95
N LEU A 176 -14.96 -6.63 6.99
CA LEU A 176 -15.27 -5.33 6.39
C LEU A 176 -16.58 -5.35 5.60
N ALA A 177 -16.83 -6.39 4.80
CA ALA A 177 -18.10 -6.58 4.10
C ALA A 177 -19.28 -6.68 5.09
N GLY A 178 -19.07 -7.31 6.25
CA GLY A 178 -20.00 -7.31 7.36
C GLY A 178 -20.31 -5.90 7.89
N VAL A 179 -19.29 -5.04 8.08
CA VAL A 179 -19.50 -3.63 8.49
C VAL A 179 -20.34 -2.89 7.48
N VAL A 180 -19.96 -2.98 6.21
CA VAL A 180 -20.64 -2.25 5.13
C VAL A 180 -22.11 -2.68 5.04
N SER A 181 -22.39 -3.97 5.24
CA SER A 181 -23.76 -4.49 5.28
C SER A 181 -24.55 -3.97 6.49
N LEU A 182 -23.93 -3.91 7.67
CA LEU A 182 -24.55 -3.37 8.89
C LEU A 182 -24.78 -1.86 8.83
N LEU A 183 -23.85 -1.13 8.21
CA LEU A 183 -23.94 0.30 7.93
C LEU A 183 -25.20 0.66 7.13
N GLY A 184 -25.59 -0.19 6.19
CA GLY A 184 -26.81 -0.02 5.41
C GLY A 184 -28.10 -0.15 6.22
N LEU A 185 -28.06 -0.76 7.42
CA LEU A 185 -29.24 -0.95 8.27
C LEU A 185 -29.45 0.20 9.26
N TRP A 186 -28.37 0.75 9.85
CA TRP A 186 -28.46 1.85 10.82
C TRP A 186 -27.11 2.55 11.03
N ALA A 187 -27.08 3.89 11.04
CA ALA A 187 -25.84 4.68 11.13
C ALA A 187 -25.05 4.48 12.44
N ALA A 188 -25.72 4.29 13.58
CA ALA A 188 -25.04 4.05 14.86
C ALA A 188 -24.50 2.61 15.00
N SER A 189 -24.84 1.71 14.07
CA SER A 189 -24.28 0.36 14.02
C SER A 189 -22.75 0.36 13.81
N VAL A 190 -22.17 1.45 13.31
CA VAL A 190 -20.72 1.60 13.10
C VAL A 190 -19.95 1.41 14.39
N PHE A 191 -20.40 2.04 15.47
CA PHE A 191 -19.70 1.95 16.76
C PHE A 191 -19.71 0.52 17.30
N ILE A 192 -20.87 -0.12 17.30
CA ILE A 192 -21.02 -1.49 17.81
C ILE A 192 -20.24 -2.48 16.92
N SER A 193 -20.39 -2.37 15.60
CA SER A 193 -19.68 -3.23 14.64
C SER A 193 -18.17 -3.07 14.72
N SER A 194 -17.66 -1.85 14.92
CA SER A 194 -16.22 -1.60 15.07
C SER A 194 -15.62 -2.31 16.29
N ILE A 195 -16.32 -2.30 17.44
CA ILE A 195 -15.89 -3.00 18.66
C ILE A 195 -15.91 -4.51 18.44
N VAL A 196 -17.00 -5.05 17.89
CA VAL A 196 -17.15 -6.47 17.62
C VAL A 196 -16.04 -6.96 16.67
N ILE A 197 -15.73 -6.19 15.63
CA ILE A 197 -14.69 -6.54 14.66
C ILE A 197 -13.30 -6.45 15.27
N ALA A 198 -13.03 -5.45 16.09
CA ALA A 198 -11.77 -5.39 16.81
C ALA A 198 -11.55 -6.68 17.62
N ILE A 199 -12.58 -7.13 18.36
CA ILE A 199 -12.54 -8.38 19.13
C ILE A 199 -12.33 -9.61 18.23
N LEU A 200 -13.09 -9.72 17.13
CA LEU A 200 -12.96 -10.83 16.18
C LEU A 200 -11.57 -10.86 15.53
N TYR A 201 -11.04 -9.71 15.12
CA TYR A 201 -9.71 -9.59 14.55
C TYR A 201 -8.61 -9.93 15.56
N GLY A 202 -8.77 -9.54 16.83
CA GLY A 202 -7.91 -9.97 17.93
C GLY A 202 -7.91 -11.49 18.13
N PHE A 203 -9.08 -12.12 18.07
CA PHE A 203 -9.20 -13.57 18.12
C PHE A 203 -8.51 -14.26 16.94
N ILE A 204 -8.75 -13.77 15.72
CA ILE A 204 -8.16 -14.31 14.49
C ILE A 204 -6.63 -14.19 14.52
N SER A 205 -6.09 -13.01 14.85
CA SER A 205 -4.63 -12.79 14.89
C SER A 205 -3.91 -13.71 15.88
N ILE A 206 -4.48 -13.95 17.07
CA ILE A 206 -3.88 -14.90 18.04
C ILE A 206 -4.03 -16.35 17.56
N THR A 207 -5.15 -16.68 16.93
CA THR A 207 -5.38 -18.03 16.36
C THR A 207 -4.40 -18.32 15.23
N GLU A 208 -4.18 -17.37 14.33
CA GLU A 208 -3.17 -17.46 13.27
C GLU A 208 -1.76 -17.57 13.86
N ALA A 209 -1.45 -16.79 14.90
CA ALA A 209 -0.19 -16.91 15.61
C ALA A 209 -0.01 -18.29 16.26
N TYR A 210 -1.07 -18.85 16.83
CA TYR A 210 -1.10 -20.21 17.41
C TYR A 210 -0.83 -21.26 16.34
N ILE A 211 -1.59 -21.30 15.24
CA ILE A 211 -1.36 -22.22 14.12
C ILE A 211 0.06 -22.04 13.57
N SER A 212 0.47 -20.77 13.49
CA SER A 212 1.80 -20.25 13.15
C SER A 212 2.97 -20.99 13.78
N HIS A 213 2.81 -21.12 15.09
CA HIS A 213 3.88 -21.34 16.04
C HIS A 213 3.55 -22.47 16.99
N ARG A 214 2.58 -23.33 16.65
CA ARG A 214 2.13 -24.42 17.49
C ARG A 214 3.30 -25.33 17.83
N ASP A 215 3.38 -25.66 19.11
CA ASP A 215 4.25 -26.69 19.66
C ASP A 215 3.34 -27.79 20.24
N LYS A 216 3.82 -29.03 20.29
CA LYS A 216 3.01 -30.20 20.67
C LYS A 216 2.43 -30.08 22.08
N ASP A 217 3.14 -29.38 22.96
CA ASP A 217 2.78 -29.19 24.37
C ASP A 217 1.82 -28.02 24.63
N MET A 218 1.54 -27.17 23.64
CA MET A 218 0.73 -25.96 23.84
C MET A 218 -0.76 -26.23 23.60
N LYS A 219 -1.57 -26.13 24.67
CA LYS A 219 -3.03 -26.21 24.55
C LYS A 219 -3.60 -24.90 23.99
N PHE A 220 -4.61 -25.03 23.13
CA PHE A 220 -5.25 -23.87 22.48
C PHE A 220 -5.81 -22.85 23.47
N LYS A 221 -6.52 -23.32 24.51
CA LYS A 221 -7.18 -22.48 25.53
C LYS A 221 -6.19 -21.65 26.36
N ASP A 222 -4.95 -22.12 26.51
CA ASP A 222 -3.93 -21.40 27.28
C ASP A 222 -3.37 -20.20 26.51
N ILE A 223 -3.42 -20.27 25.18
CA ILE A 223 -2.93 -19.23 24.27
C ILE A 223 -4.07 -18.29 23.87
N VAL A 224 -5.17 -18.87 23.35
CA VAL A 224 -6.35 -18.15 22.89
C VAL A 224 -7.36 -18.08 24.02
N ASN A 225 -7.29 -16.99 24.79
CA ASN A 225 -8.23 -16.69 25.85
C ASN A 225 -8.60 -15.19 25.84
N PRO A 226 -9.72 -14.80 26.46
CA PRO A 226 -10.17 -13.41 26.47
C PRO A 226 -9.14 -12.43 27.04
N LYS A 227 -8.34 -12.85 28.03
CA LYS A 227 -7.30 -12.01 28.63
C LYS A 227 -6.17 -11.72 27.64
N THR A 228 -5.74 -12.70 26.85
CA THR A 228 -4.75 -12.50 25.79
C THR A 228 -5.31 -11.60 24.68
N ILE A 229 -6.55 -11.83 24.25
CA ILE A 229 -7.22 -11.02 23.23
C ILE A 229 -7.31 -9.56 23.70
N ALA A 230 -7.82 -9.33 24.91
CA ALA A 230 -7.89 -7.98 25.49
C ALA A 230 -6.51 -7.33 25.61
N SER A 231 -5.48 -8.07 26.04
CA SER A 231 -4.12 -7.54 26.11
C SER A 231 -3.54 -7.19 24.73
N LEU A 232 -3.88 -7.94 23.67
CA LEU A 232 -3.48 -7.64 22.30
C LEU A 232 -4.18 -6.37 21.82
N LEU A 233 -5.49 -6.24 22.05
CA LEU A 233 -6.26 -5.06 21.68
C LEU A 233 -5.77 -3.80 22.37
N ILE A 234 -5.55 -3.84 23.69
CA ILE A 234 -5.00 -2.71 24.43
C ILE A 234 -3.62 -2.32 23.87
N SER A 235 -2.78 -3.31 23.56
CA SER A 235 -1.47 -3.04 22.94
C SER A 235 -1.64 -2.34 21.58
N TYR A 236 -2.63 -2.75 20.78
CA TYR A 236 -2.93 -2.17 19.49
C TYR A 236 -3.43 -0.72 19.59
N PHE A 237 -4.38 -0.45 20.50
CA PHE A 237 -4.87 0.91 20.73
C PHE A 237 -3.73 1.86 21.12
N ILE A 238 -2.81 1.40 21.98
CA ILE A 238 -1.63 2.19 22.35
C ILE A 238 -0.75 2.46 21.12
N LEU A 239 -0.49 1.45 20.27
CA LEU A 239 0.27 1.65 19.05
C LEU A 239 -0.41 2.60 18.07
N LEU A 240 -1.73 2.53 17.96
CA LEU A 240 -2.52 3.37 17.06
C LEU A 240 -2.50 4.83 17.52
N ILE A 241 -2.68 5.10 18.83
CA ILE A 241 -2.53 6.45 19.40
C ILE A 241 -1.13 7.00 19.11
N PHE A 242 -0.10 6.18 19.30
CA PHE A 242 1.28 6.59 19.05
C PHE A 242 1.56 6.84 17.55
N ALA A 243 0.98 6.01 16.66
CA ALA A 243 1.05 6.21 15.22
C ALA A 243 0.35 7.51 14.79
N ILE A 244 -0.85 7.79 15.33
CA ILE A 244 -1.57 9.05 15.11
C ILE A 244 -0.73 10.24 15.55
N ALA A 245 -0.07 10.17 16.71
CA ALA A 245 0.80 11.24 17.18
C ALA A 245 1.96 11.51 16.20
N ILE A 246 2.61 10.47 15.67
CA ILE A 246 3.66 10.62 14.65
C ILE A 246 3.10 11.21 13.36
N ILE A 247 1.95 10.72 12.89
CA ILE A 247 1.29 11.23 11.68
C ILE A 247 0.94 12.71 11.85
N ALA A 248 0.38 13.10 13.00
CA ALA A 248 0.07 14.50 13.31
C ALA A 248 1.32 15.39 13.23
N LEU A 249 2.49 14.91 13.69
CA LEU A 249 3.76 15.63 13.53
C LEU A 249 4.14 15.82 12.06
N PHE A 250 3.91 14.83 11.19
CA PHE A 250 4.19 14.98 9.75
C PHE A 250 3.27 16.01 9.08
N PHE A 251 2.03 16.18 9.55
CA PHE A 251 1.12 17.19 9.02
C PHE A 251 1.47 18.64 9.41
N LEU A 252 2.43 18.83 10.32
CA LEU A 252 3.04 20.14 10.60
C LEU A 252 3.97 20.61 9.46
N ILE A 253 4.39 19.71 8.58
CA ILE A 253 5.16 20.05 7.38
C ILE A 253 4.23 20.82 6.40
N PRO A 254 4.69 21.91 5.77
CA PRO A 254 3.85 22.70 4.86
C PRO A 254 3.41 21.92 3.61
N TYR A 255 4.24 21.00 3.13
CA TYR A 255 3.98 20.18 1.96
C TYR A 255 3.07 18.98 2.26
N LYS A 256 1.76 19.14 2.09
CA LYS A 256 0.75 18.12 2.44
C LYS A 256 0.94 16.77 1.73
N ILE A 257 1.38 16.77 0.47
CA ILE A 257 1.67 15.54 -0.28
C ILE A 257 2.79 14.76 0.42
N ILE A 258 3.86 15.45 0.82
CA ILE A 258 4.98 14.83 1.53
C ILE A 258 4.50 14.28 2.88
N SER A 259 3.66 15.02 3.62
CA SER A 259 3.07 14.56 4.88
C SER A 259 2.28 13.26 4.73
N VAL A 260 1.45 13.14 3.68
CA VAL A 260 0.69 11.91 3.38
C VAL A 260 1.65 10.76 3.07
N CYS A 261 2.64 10.99 2.20
CA CYS A 261 3.64 9.97 1.84
C CYS A 261 4.44 9.46 3.04
N LEU A 262 4.82 10.34 3.98
CA LEU A 262 5.52 9.96 5.22
C LEU A 262 4.61 9.22 6.22
N SER A 263 3.30 9.44 6.16
CA SER A 263 2.33 8.79 7.05
C SER A 263 2.08 7.32 6.70
N LEU A 264 2.07 6.98 5.40
CA LEU A 264 1.81 5.62 4.92
C LEU A 264 2.75 4.55 5.52
N PRO A 265 4.09 4.75 5.58
CA PRO A 265 5.01 3.84 6.26
C PRO A 265 4.67 3.55 7.72
N VAL A 266 4.23 4.58 8.45
CA VAL A 266 3.89 4.46 9.89
C VAL A 266 2.66 3.59 10.07
N ILE A 267 1.66 3.76 9.19
CA ILE A 267 0.46 2.92 9.15
C ILE A 267 0.85 1.46 8.88
N VAL A 268 1.64 1.21 7.83
CA VAL A 268 2.13 -0.13 7.46
C VAL A 268 2.88 -0.78 8.63
N LEU A 269 3.80 -0.05 9.28
CA LEU A 269 4.52 -0.56 10.46
C LEU A 269 3.59 -0.89 11.62
N THR A 270 2.55 -0.10 11.85
CA THR A 270 1.57 -0.33 12.93
C THR A 270 0.86 -1.67 12.73
N PHE A 271 0.38 -1.94 11.51
CA PHE A 271 -0.25 -3.23 11.17
C PHE A 271 0.72 -4.40 11.29
N ILE A 272 1.97 -4.26 10.83
CA ILE A 272 2.97 -5.33 10.95
C ILE A 272 3.25 -5.65 12.42
N ASN A 273 3.42 -4.62 13.26
CA ASN A 273 3.74 -4.82 14.67
C ASN A 273 2.58 -5.40 15.46
N TYR A 274 1.33 -5.16 15.04
CA TYR A 274 0.17 -5.82 15.63
C TYR A 274 0.27 -7.34 15.48
N ASN A 275 0.43 -7.83 14.25
CA ASN A 275 0.57 -9.26 13.98
C ASN A 275 1.84 -9.83 14.63
N LEU A 276 2.95 -9.08 14.62
CA LEU A 276 4.19 -9.51 15.27
C LEU A 276 4.05 -9.61 16.81
N ALA A 277 3.21 -8.78 17.44
CA ALA A 277 2.94 -8.85 18.87
C ALA A 277 2.23 -10.16 19.24
N ALA A 278 1.22 -10.55 18.47
CA ALA A 278 0.55 -11.84 18.64
C ALA A 278 1.54 -13.00 18.43
N GLU A 279 2.32 -12.96 17.34
CA GLU A 279 3.31 -13.98 17.01
C GLU A 279 4.39 -14.15 18.09
N SER A 280 4.96 -13.05 18.57
CA SER A 280 6.01 -13.04 19.60
C SER A 280 5.49 -13.53 20.95
N TYR A 281 4.25 -13.20 21.30
CA TYR A 281 3.59 -13.74 22.50
C TYR A 281 3.50 -15.26 22.45
N VAL A 282 2.96 -15.83 21.37
CA VAL A 282 2.86 -17.29 21.21
C VAL A 282 4.25 -17.93 21.16
N ALA A 283 5.21 -17.32 20.45
CA ALA A 283 6.57 -17.84 20.38
C ALA A 283 7.26 -17.87 21.76
N SER A 284 7.00 -16.88 22.64
CA SER A 284 7.57 -16.82 23.99
C SER A 284 7.03 -17.90 24.94
N LYS A 285 5.91 -18.54 24.61
CA LYS A 285 5.28 -19.59 25.41
C LYS A 285 5.74 -21.01 25.06
N ARG A 286 6.61 -21.16 24.06
CA ARG A 286 7.18 -22.47 23.72
C ARG A 286 8.23 -22.91 24.73
N LYS A 287 8.35 -24.23 24.91
CA LYS A 287 9.43 -24.84 25.70
C LYS A 287 10.73 -24.97 24.90
N GLU A 288 10.63 -25.30 23.62
CA GLU A 288 11.80 -25.38 22.74
C GLU A 288 12.00 -24.07 21.95
N PRO A 289 13.18 -23.42 22.05
CA PRO A 289 13.49 -22.28 21.21
C PRO A 289 13.57 -22.71 19.74
N TYR A 290 13.09 -21.86 18.84
CA TYR A 290 13.05 -22.12 17.39
C TYR A 290 14.40 -22.67 16.91
N LYS A 291 14.48 -23.96 16.53
CA LYS A 291 15.65 -24.50 15.82
C LYS A 291 15.84 -23.61 14.60
N LYS A 292 16.87 -22.77 14.60
CA LYS A 292 17.27 -22.00 13.41
C LYS A 292 17.34 -23.02 12.28
N MET A 293 16.56 -22.81 11.20
CA MET A 293 16.70 -23.64 10.01
C MET A 293 18.20 -23.73 9.71
N PRO A 294 18.77 -24.93 9.50
CA PRO A 294 20.17 -25.03 9.17
C PRO A 294 20.38 -24.12 7.97
N ARG A 295 21.13 -23.03 8.16
CA ARG A 295 21.76 -22.36 7.03
C ARG A 295 22.45 -23.50 6.32
N LYS A 296 22.03 -23.85 5.09
CA LYS A 296 22.89 -24.64 4.20
C LYS A 296 24.22 -23.91 4.23
N LYS A 297 25.18 -24.41 5.02
CA LYS A 297 26.57 -24.06 4.87
C LYS A 297 26.79 -24.45 3.42
N LYS A 298 26.87 -23.47 2.52
CA LYS A 298 27.46 -23.71 1.22
C LYS A 298 28.75 -24.45 1.53
N GLU A 299 28.86 -25.67 1.02
CA GLU A 299 30.05 -26.50 1.12
C GLU A 299 31.23 -25.69 0.54
N LYS A 300 31.85 -24.84 1.35
CA LYS A 300 33.21 -24.35 1.16
C LYS A 300 34.18 -25.40 1.71
N LYS A 301 33.94 -26.66 1.35
CA LYS A 301 34.78 -27.80 1.74
C LYS A 301 34.86 -28.81 0.60
N LYS A 302 35.20 -28.33 -0.60
CA LYS A 302 35.62 -29.17 -1.72
C LYS A 302 36.52 -28.48 -2.76
N ILE A 303 37.11 -27.32 -2.43
CA ILE A 303 38.12 -26.66 -3.28
C ILE A 303 39.50 -26.63 -2.60
N SER A 304 39.58 -26.66 -1.26
CA SER A 304 40.88 -26.72 -0.55
C SER A 304 41.51 -28.12 -0.50
N SER A 305 40.95 -29.12 -1.18
CA SER A 305 41.52 -30.46 -1.29
C SER A 305 41.83 -30.84 -2.74
N VAL A 306 41.82 -29.88 -3.67
CA VAL A 306 42.31 -30.07 -5.04
C VAL A 306 43.60 -29.27 -5.25
N GLU A 307 43.77 -28.12 -4.59
CA GLU A 307 45.04 -27.35 -4.66
C GLU A 307 46.21 -27.94 -3.84
N GLU A 308 45.98 -28.88 -2.92
CA GLU A 308 47.07 -29.55 -2.19
C GLU A 308 47.60 -30.81 -2.89
N ASP A 309 46.85 -31.39 -3.82
CA ASP A 309 47.29 -32.55 -4.60
C ASP A 309 48.06 -32.13 -5.86
N GLU A 310 47.75 -30.98 -6.48
CA GLU A 310 48.54 -30.45 -7.61
C GLU A 310 49.93 -29.92 -7.18
N LYS A 311 50.13 -29.58 -5.90
CA LYS A 311 51.45 -29.15 -5.39
C LYS A 311 52.36 -30.30 -4.96
N LYS A 312 51.89 -31.55 -4.97
CA LYS A 312 52.71 -32.73 -4.63
C LYS A 312 53.16 -33.55 -5.83
N GLU A 313 52.67 -33.28 -7.04
CA GLU A 313 53.17 -33.91 -8.27
C GLU A 313 54.25 -33.09 -9.01
N SER A 314 54.60 -31.90 -8.52
CA SER A 314 55.62 -31.03 -9.13
C SER A 314 56.81 -30.67 -8.22
N ALA A 315 57.16 -31.54 -7.27
CA ALA A 315 58.34 -31.40 -6.42
C ALA A 315 59.12 -32.73 -6.32
#